data_AF-A0A4T9T910-F1
#
_entry.id   AF-A0A4T9T910-F1
#
_cell.length_a   1.000
_cell.length_b   1.000
_cell.length_c   1.000
_cell.angle_alpha   90.00
_cell.angle_beta   90.00
_cell.angle_gamma   90.00
#
_symmetry.space_group_name_H-M   'P 1'
#
loop_
_entity.id
_entity.type
_entity.pdbx_description
1 polymer ?
#
loop_
_entity_poly.entity_id
_entity_poly.type
_entity_poly.pdbx_seq_one_letter_code
_entity_poly.pdbx_strand_id
1 'polypeptide(L)'
;MEALAATIAARREAGEESYTHRLLVGSVDAPLKKLMEEAGEVALAAKDVEGWATSSVAAALGFDAARGAQPDAVDVQLPAEYGQAVDHLRYEAADVVYHLLVVLERYGVGLEEFAAELNNRMTEQERPDGAIRLKDEYVRRR
;
A
#
# COMPACT_ATOMS: atom_id res chain seq x y z
N MET A 1 11.97 -4.99 -1.36
CA MET A 1 11.64 -3.93 -2.33
C MET A 1 12.66 -3.81 -3.45
N GLU A 2 13.96 -3.78 -3.15
CA GLU A 2 15.04 -3.71 -4.16
C GLU A 2 14.95 -4.80 -5.24
N ALA A 3 14.80 -6.08 -4.85
CA ALA A 3 14.67 -7.18 -5.80
C ALA A 3 13.44 -7.03 -6.73
N LEU A 4 12.34 -6.46 -6.23
CA LEU A 4 11.15 -6.19 -7.02
C LEU A 4 11.42 -5.05 -8.03
N ALA A 5 11.99 -3.93 -7.57
CA ALA A 5 12.34 -2.82 -8.45
C ALA A 5 13.32 -3.25 -9.55
N ALA A 6 14.35 -4.03 -9.21
CA ALA A 6 15.30 -4.59 -10.17
C ALA A 6 14.62 -5.51 -11.19
N THR A 7 13.67 -6.34 -10.75
CA THR A 7 12.87 -7.20 -11.62
C THR A 7 11.99 -6.38 -12.57
N ILE A 8 11.34 -5.32 -12.08
CA ILE A 8 10.53 -4.41 -12.89
C ILE A 8 11.39 -3.74 -13.96
N ALA A 9 12.54 -3.17 -13.58
CA ALA A 9 13.47 -2.55 -14.52
C ALA A 9 13.95 -3.53 -15.61
N ALA A 10 14.34 -4.76 -15.21
CA ALA A 10 14.77 -5.79 -16.16
C ALA A 10 13.66 -6.21 -17.14
N ARG A 11 12.39 -6.12 -16.74
CA ARG A 11 11.24 -6.46 -17.62
C ARG A 11 11.01 -5.45 -18.73
N ARG A 12 11.72 -4.33 -18.78
CA ARG A 12 11.74 -3.44 -19.96
C ARG A 12 12.18 -4.17 -21.22
N GLU A 13 13.01 -5.20 -21.10
CA GLU A 13 13.51 -6.01 -22.23
C GLU A 13 12.81 -7.38 -22.38
N ALA A 14 11.76 -7.66 -21.58
CA ALA A 14 11.14 -8.99 -21.52
C ALA A 14 10.19 -9.31 -22.69
N GLY A 15 9.90 -8.34 -23.56
CA GLY A 15 8.99 -8.50 -24.70
C GLY A 15 7.50 -8.54 -24.32
N GLU A 16 6.65 -8.58 -25.35
CA GLU A 16 5.19 -8.36 -25.25
C GLU A 16 4.43 -9.38 -24.39
N GLU A 17 4.97 -10.58 -24.15
CA GLU A 17 4.35 -11.58 -23.26
C GLU A 17 4.35 -11.14 -21.80
N SER A 18 5.32 -10.31 -21.39
CA SER A 18 5.44 -9.83 -20.03
C SER A 18 4.43 -8.72 -19.74
N TYR A 19 3.59 -8.94 -18.73
CA TYR A 19 2.65 -7.93 -18.25
C TYR A 19 3.35 -6.61 -17.90
N THR A 20 4.45 -6.68 -17.15
CA THR A 20 5.21 -5.48 -16.76
C THR A 20 5.82 -4.78 -17.97
N HIS A 21 6.29 -5.53 -18.98
CA HIS A 21 6.82 -4.93 -20.21
C HIS A 21 5.75 -4.06 -20.88
N ARG A 22 4.54 -4.60 -21.09
CA ARG A 22 3.42 -3.86 -21.67
C ARG A 22 3.07 -2.59 -20.90
N LEU A 23 3.16 -2.62 -19.56
CA LEU A 23 2.96 -1.43 -18.73
C LEU A 23 4.08 -0.39 -18.87
N LEU A 24 5.33 -0.84 -19.03
CA LEU A 24 6.49 0.04 -19.17
C LEU A 24 6.58 0.70 -20.55
N VAL A 25 6.30 -0.04 -21.62
CA VAL A 25 6.50 0.43 -23.01
C VAL A 25 5.22 0.84 -23.73
N GLY A 26 4.06 0.30 -23.32
CA GLY A 26 2.77 0.54 -23.96
C GLY A 26 2.15 1.90 -23.63
N SER A 27 0.83 2.05 -23.77
CA SER A 27 0.15 3.31 -23.40
C SER A 27 0.38 3.67 -21.93
N VAL A 28 0.53 4.96 -21.63
CA VAL A 28 0.65 5.47 -20.25
C VAL A 28 -0.63 5.28 -19.45
N ASP A 29 -1.78 5.23 -20.12
CA ASP A 29 -3.07 5.08 -19.45
C ASP A 29 -3.17 3.76 -18.68
N ALA A 30 -2.53 2.70 -19.15
CA ALA A 30 -2.64 1.38 -18.52
C ALA A 30 -2.06 1.34 -17.09
N PRO A 31 -0.78 1.70 -16.85
CA PRO A 31 -0.24 1.73 -15.48
C PRO A 31 -0.92 2.78 -14.60
N LEU A 32 -1.34 3.93 -15.15
CA LEU A 32 -2.01 4.97 -14.36
C LEU A 32 -3.42 4.57 -13.92
N LYS A 33 -4.19 3.91 -14.80
CA LYS A 33 -5.51 3.38 -14.45
C LYS A 33 -5.40 2.32 -13.36
N LYS A 34 -4.46 1.39 -13.49
CA LYS A 34 -4.20 0.38 -12.45
C LYS A 34 -3.82 1.03 -11.13
N LEU A 35 -2.84 1.94 -11.11
CA LEU A 35 -2.47 2.63 -9.86
C LEU A 35 -3.66 3.31 -9.16
N MET A 36 -4.55 3.93 -9.92
CA MET A 36 -5.77 4.55 -9.38
C MET A 36 -6.79 3.52 -8.88
N GLU A 37 -6.98 2.43 -9.60
CA GLU A 37 -7.85 1.32 -9.22
C GLU A 37 -7.39 0.70 -7.90
N GLU A 38 -6.12 0.30 -7.81
CA GLU A 38 -5.55 -0.32 -6.60
C GLU A 38 -5.63 0.60 -5.39
N ALA A 39 -5.38 1.90 -5.57
CA ALA A 39 -5.49 2.87 -4.48
C ALA A 39 -6.93 2.99 -3.97
N GLY A 40 -7.91 2.86 -4.86
CA GLY A 40 -9.33 2.78 -4.51
C GLY A 40 -9.65 1.49 -3.75
N GLU A 41 -9.15 0.36 -4.21
CA GLU A 41 -9.38 -0.95 -3.60
C GLU A 41 -8.74 -1.06 -2.20
N VAL A 42 -7.54 -0.50 -1.98
CA VAL A 42 -6.96 -0.34 -0.64
C VAL A 42 -7.89 0.41 0.30
N ALA A 43 -8.46 1.52 -0.16
CA ALA A 43 -9.35 2.34 0.66
C ALA A 43 -10.66 1.61 1.00
N LEU A 44 -11.18 0.81 0.08
CA LEU A 44 -12.37 -0.02 0.30
C LEU A 44 -12.07 -1.18 1.26
N ALA A 45 -10.98 -1.92 1.04
CA ALA A 45 -10.59 -3.02 1.91
C ALA A 45 -10.34 -2.54 3.36
N ALA A 46 -9.72 -1.38 3.54
CA ALA A 46 -9.55 -0.77 4.86
C ALA A 46 -10.91 -0.46 5.54
N LYS A 47 -11.89 0.03 4.77
CA LYS A 47 -13.24 0.27 5.29
C LYS A 47 -13.95 -1.02 5.68
N ASP A 48 -13.74 -2.10 4.94
CA ASP A 48 -14.32 -3.40 5.27
C ASP A 48 -13.73 -3.95 6.57
N VAL A 49 -12.43 -3.82 6.79
CA VAL A 49 -11.76 -4.17 8.07
C VAL A 49 -12.40 -3.41 9.24
N GLU A 50 -12.52 -2.08 9.11
CA GLU A 50 -13.14 -1.23 10.14
C GLU A 50 -14.63 -1.57 10.36
N GLY A 51 -15.35 -1.88 9.27
CA GLY A 51 -16.76 -2.29 9.31
C GLY A 51 -16.98 -3.58 10.09
N TRP A 52 -16.13 -4.59 9.87
CA TRP A 52 -16.18 -5.86 10.61
C TRP A 52 -15.82 -5.68 12.08
N ALA A 53 -14.79 -4.89 12.38
CA ALA A 53 -14.42 -4.59 13.76
C ALA A 53 -15.56 -3.88 14.52
N THR A 54 -16.12 -2.83 13.92
CA THR A 54 -17.22 -2.06 14.51
C THR A 54 -18.47 -2.93 14.74
N SER A 55 -18.83 -3.75 13.75
CA SER A 55 -19.99 -4.64 13.85
C SER A 55 -19.80 -5.70 14.94
N SER A 56 -18.58 -6.20 15.12
CA SER A 56 -18.26 -7.19 16.16
C SER A 56 -18.39 -6.60 17.57
N VAL A 57 -17.89 -5.36 17.76
CA VAL A 57 -18.04 -4.63 19.03
C VAL A 57 -19.52 -4.35 19.32
N ALA A 58 -20.28 -3.89 18.33
CA ALA A 58 -21.71 -3.62 18.47
C ALA A 58 -22.51 -4.89 18.84
N ALA A 59 -22.18 -6.02 18.22
CA ALA A 59 -22.81 -7.31 18.53
C ALA A 59 -22.50 -7.77 19.96
N ALA A 60 -21.24 -7.65 20.40
CA ALA A 60 -20.84 -8.03 21.75
C ALA A 60 -21.50 -7.16 22.82
N LEU A 61 -21.53 -5.84 22.62
CA LEU A 61 -22.23 -4.90 23.52
C LEU A 61 -23.74 -5.17 23.58
N GLY A 62 -24.38 -5.45 22.44
CA GLY A 62 -25.80 -5.80 22.40
C GLY A 62 -26.11 -7.10 23.16
N PHE A 63 -25.20 -8.06 23.12
CA PHE A 63 -25.32 -9.34 23.82
C PHE A 63 -25.19 -9.19 25.34
N ASP A 64 -24.23 -8.40 25.81
CA ASP A 64 -24.04 -8.13 27.24
C ASP A 64 -25.19 -7.29 27.82
N ALA A 65 -25.67 -6.30 27.08
CA ALA A 65 -26.85 -5.52 27.43
C ALA A 65 -28.09 -6.41 27.59
N ALA A 66 -28.28 -7.39 26.70
CA ALA A 66 -29.39 -8.36 26.79
C ALA A 66 -29.29 -9.27 28.03
N ARG A 67 -28.09 -9.46 28.60
CA ARG A 67 -27.88 -10.23 29.84
C ARG A 67 -27.93 -9.41 31.13
N GLY A 68 -28.04 -8.08 31.04
CA GLY A 68 -27.94 -7.20 32.21
C GLY A 68 -26.57 -7.21 32.89
N ALA A 69 -25.52 -7.61 32.15
CA ALA A 69 -24.14 -7.59 32.64
C ALA A 69 -23.59 -6.15 32.62
N GLN A 70 -22.79 -5.79 33.63
CA GLN A 70 -22.06 -4.52 33.64
C GLN A 70 -20.82 -4.63 32.73
N PRO A 71 -20.58 -3.66 31.83
CA PRO A 71 -19.55 -3.77 30.80
C PRO A 71 -18.18 -3.36 31.35
N ASP A 72 -17.63 -4.15 32.28
CA ASP A 72 -16.28 -3.90 32.80
C ASP A 72 -15.21 -4.43 31.81
N ALA A 73 -15.53 -5.47 31.04
CA ALA A 73 -14.76 -5.97 29.91
C ALA A 73 -15.68 -6.72 28.93
N VAL A 74 -15.63 -6.36 27.65
CA VAL A 74 -16.40 -7.01 26.58
C VAL A 74 -15.45 -7.87 25.77
N ASP A 75 -15.69 -9.19 25.75
CA ASP A 75 -14.92 -10.11 24.92
C ASP A 75 -15.46 -10.05 23.48
N VAL A 76 -14.68 -9.45 22.58
CA VAL A 76 -15.10 -9.25 21.19
C VAL A 76 -14.51 -10.36 20.34
N GLN A 77 -15.37 -11.29 19.92
CA GLN A 77 -15.00 -12.30 18.94
C GLN A 77 -15.08 -11.71 17.53
N LEU A 78 -13.95 -11.64 16.83
CA LEU A 78 -13.92 -11.23 15.43
C LEU A 78 -14.33 -12.40 14.51
N PRO A 79 -15.13 -12.13 13.46
CA PRO A 79 -15.55 -13.14 12.49
C PRO A 79 -14.41 -13.48 11.52
N ALA A 80 -14.52 -14.59 10.79
CA ALA A 80 -13.50 -15.01 9.81
C ALA A 80 -13.31 -13.98 8.69
N GLU A 81 -14.39 -13.29 8.34
CA GLU A 81 -14.49 -12.23 7.36
C GLU A 81 -13.58 -11.03 7.71
N TYR A 82 -13.33 -10.78 9.00
CA TYR A 82 -12.35 -9.77 9.42
C TYR A 82 -10.95 -10.14 8.91
N GLY A 83 -10.55 -11.39 9.10
CA GLY A 83 -9.25 -11.88 8.63
C GLY A 83 -9.12 -11.80 7.11
N GLN A 84 -10.20 -12.16 6.39
CA GLN A 84 -10.25 -12.04 4.93
C GLN A 84 -10.13 -10.59 4.45
N ALA A 85 -10.78 -9.64 5.14
CA ALA A 85 -10.66 -8.22 4.82
C ALA A 85 -9.24 -7.68 5.07
N VAL A 86 -8.57 -8.14 6.14
CA VAL A 86 -7.16 -7.79 6.40
C VAL A 86 -6.24 -8.37 5.34
N ASP A 87 -6.50 -9.60 4.90
CA ASP A 87 -5.72 -10.22 3.82
C ASP A 87 -5.92 -9.47 2.51
N HIS A 88 -7.17 -9.12 2.17
CA HIS A 88 -7.50 -8.30 1.00
C HIS A 88 -6.79 -6.95 1.03
N LEU A 89 -6.83 -6.24 2.16
CA LEU A 89 -6.08 -4.98 2.34
C LEU A 89 -4.59 -5.15 2.07
N ARG A 90 -3.98 -6.26 2.51
CA ARG A 90 -2.57 -6.54 2.27
C ARG A 90 -2.28 -6.76 0.78
N TYR A 91 -3.17 -7.44 0.06
CA TYR A 91 -3.03 -7.67 -1.38
C TYR A 91 -3.09 -6.35 -2.16
N GLU A 92 -4.12 -5.53 -1.94
CA GLU A 92 -4.25 -4.27 -2.70
C GLU A 92 -3.15 -3.28 -2.36
N ALA A 93 -2.68 -3.27 -1.10
CA ALA A 93 -1.54 -2.44 -0.72
C ALA A 93 -0.26 -2.86 -1.46
N ALA A 94 -0.07 -4.16 -1.69
CA ALA A 94 1.05 -4.65 -2.48
C ALA A 94 0.92 -4.26 -3.96
N ASP A 95 -0.29 -4.30 -4.51
CA ASP A 95 -0.55 -3.93 -5.91
C ASP A 95 -0.40 -2.42 -6.15
N VAL A 96 -0.82 -1.56 -5.21
CA VAL A 96 -0.50 -0.12 -5.23
C VAL A 96 1.01 0.09 -5.32
N VAL A 97 1.78 -0.59 -4.47
CA VAL A 97 3.23 -0.46 -4.42
C VAL A 97 3.86 -0.96 -5.73
N TYR A 98 3.42 -2.11 -6.24
CA TYR A 98 3.89 -2.64 -7.52
C TYR A 98 3.64 -1.67 -8.67
N HIS A 99 2.40 -1.18 -8.82
CA HIS A 99 2.03 -0.26 -9.88
C HIS A 99 2.70 1.10 -9.75
N LEU A 100 2.90 1.61 -8.53
CA LEU A 100 3.70 2.81 -8.28
C LEU A 100 5.14 2.63 -8.76
N LEU A 101 5.79 1.52 -8.42
CA LEU A 101 7.15 1.23 -8.88
C LEU A 101 7.24 1.13 -10.41
N VAL A 102 6.24 0.56 -11.07
CA VAL A 102 6.17 0.52 -12.54
C VAL A 102 6.08 1.93 -13.13
N VAL A 103 5.26 2.82 -12.55
CA VAL A 103 5.16 4.22 -12.99
C VAL A 103 6.48 4.95 -12.78
N LEU A 104 7.11 4.80 -11.60
CA LEU A 104 8.40 5.43 -11.30
C LEU A 104 9.49 4.99 -12.28
N GLU A 105 9.65 3.67 -12.48
CA GLU A 105 10.60 3.10 -13.43
C GLU A 105 10.34 3.57 -14.86
N ARG A 106 9.07 3.67 -15.28
CA ARG A 106 8.71 4.17 -16.61
C ARG A 106 9.23 5.58 -16.88
N TYR A 107 9.29 6.43 -15.85
CA TYR A 107 9.80 7.80 -15.94
C TYR A 107 11.25 7.97 -15.47
N GLY A 108 11.95 6.86 -15.21
CA GLY A 108 13.36 6.87 -14.83
C GLY A 108 13.63 7.29 -13.39
N VAL A 109 12.62 7.27 -12.51
CA VAL A 109 12.79 7.50 -11.07
C VAL A 109 13.14 6.18 -10.41
N GLY A 110 14.40 6.00 -10.04
CA GLY A 110 14.89 4.78 -9.40
C GLY A 110 14.41 4.62 -7.96
N LEU A 111 14.45 3.39 -7.43
CA LEU A 111 14.06 3.11 -6.04
C LEU A 111 14.88 3.91 -5.03
N GLU A 112 16.17 4.09 -5.25
CA GLU A 112 17.05 4.88 -4.38
C GLU A 112 16.64 6.36 -4.35
N GLU A 113 16.34 6.94 -5.52
CA GLU A 113 15.88 8.32 -5.63
C GLU A 113 14.53 8.51 -4.93
N PHE A 114 13.59 7.59 -5.14
CA PHE A 114 12.30 7.61 -4.46
C PHE A 114 12.43 7.44 -2.95
N ALA A 115 13.26 6.51 -2.47
CA ALA A 115 13.54 6.32 -1.05
C ALA A 115 14.17 7.58 -0.44
N ALA A 116 15.08 8.22 -1.17
CA ALA A 116 15.71 9.46 -0.74
C ALA A 116 14.71 10.61 -0.59
N GLU A 117 13.71 10.69 -1.47
CA GLU A 117 12.61 11.65 -1.32
C GLU A 117 11.73 11.32 -0.11
N LEU A 118 11.43 10.04 0.17
CA LEU A 118 10.70 9.66 1.37
C LEU A 118 11.46 10.02 2.66
N ASN A 119 12.79 9.87 2.66
CA ASN A 119 13.65 10.22 3.80
C ASN A 119 13.60 11.73 4.14
N ASN A 120 13.20 12.59 3.21
CA ASN A 120 13.02 14.03 3.48
C ASN A 120 11.79 14.32 4.34
N ARG A 121 10.85 13.36 4.46
CA ARG A 121 9.65 13.48 5.32
C ARG A 121 9.91 13.12 6.77
N MET A 122 11.05 12.48 7.05
CA MET A 122 11.47 12.09 8.39
C MET A 122 12.26 13.22 9.04
N THR A 123 12.10 13.39 10.36
CA THR A 123 13.02 14.22 11.14
C THR A 123 14.44 13.66 11.08
N GLU A 124 15.44 14.45 11.44
CA GLU A 124 16.84 13.98 11.48
C GLU A 124 17.03 12.81 12.45
N GLN A 125 16.22 12.73 13.51
CA GLN A 125 16.30 11.69 14.54
C GLN A 125 15.63 10.38 14.10
N GLU A 126 14.62 10.46 13.23
CA GLU A 126 13.90 9.29 12.70
C GLU A 126 14.59 8.67 11.48
N ARG A 127 15.42 9.46 10.78
CA ARG A 127 16.07 9.01 9.56
C ARG A 127 17.14 7.95 9.86
N PRO A 128 17.19 6.83 9.11
CA PRO A 128 18.24 5.85 9.27
C PRO A 128 19.63 6.44 9.02
N ASP A 129 20.62 6.00 9.81
CA ASP A 129 22.02 6.36 9.59
C ASP A 129 22.47 5.95 8.18
N GLY A 130 23.05 6.88 7.43
CA GLY A 130 23.51 6.65 6.07
C GLY A 130 22.39 6.62 5.00
N ALA A 131 21.16 7.01 5.35
CA ALA A 131 20.06 7.11 4.40
C ALA A 131 20.41 8.00 3.19
N ILE A 132 20.15 7.46 1.99
CA ILE A 132 20.37 8.15 0.72
C ILE A 132 19.57 9.46 0.71
N ARG A 133 20.20 10.53 0.22
CA ARG A 133 19.58 11.85 0.03
C ARG A 133 19.39 12.12 -1.45
N LEU A 134 18.34 12.88 -1.78
CA LEU A 134 18.17 13.37 -3.14
C LEU A 134 19.40 14.22 -3.49
N LYS A 135 19.87 14.10 -4.74
CA LYS A 135 20.89 15.01 -5.26
C LYS A 135 20.34 16.43 -5.20
N ASP A 136 21.23 17.40 -4.96
CA ASP A 136 20.86 18.81 -4.79
C ASP A 136 20.03 19.37 -5.96
N GLU A 137 20.22 18.83 -7.17
CA GLU A 137 19.49 19.20 -8.39
C GLU A 137 17.98 18.83 -8.38
N TYR A 138 17.57 17.85 -7.57
CA TYR A 138 16.17 17.43 -7.43
C TYR A 138 15.46 18.06 -6.23
N VAL A 139 16.21 18.71 -5.33
CA VAL A 139 15.64 19.38 -4.14
C VAL A 139 15.05 20.74 -4.53
N ARG A 140 13.82 20.75 -5.02
CA ARG A 140 13.05 22.00 -5.22
C ARG A 140 12.45 22.44 -3.89
N ARG A 141 13.21 23.21 -3.11
CA ARG A 141 12.67 23.88 -1.90
C ARG A 141 11.55 24.82 -2.34
N ARG A 142 10.31 24.48 -1.99
CA ARG A 142 9.14 25.33 -2.18
C ARG A 142 9.02 26.32 -1.03
#